data_AF-A0A7Z9G2T5-F1
#
_entry.id   AF-A0A7Z9G2T5-F1
#
_cell.length_a   1.000
_cell.length_b   1.000
_cell.length_c   1.000
_cell.angle_alpha   90.00
_cell.angle_beta   90.00
_cell.angle_gamma   90.00
#
_symmetry.space_group_name_H-M   'P 1'
#
loop_
_entity.id
_entity.type
_entity.pdbx_description
1 polymer ?
#
loop_
_entity_poly.entity_id
_entity_poly.type
_entity_poly.pdbx_seq_one_letter_code
_entity_poly.pdbx_strand_id
1 'polypeptide(L)' 'MNRKLLRNDQWERIKDLLPGKKGDPGKTGVDKRLLIEAVRWIARTGSP' A
#
# COMPACT_ATOMS: atom_id res chain seq x y z
N MET A 1 2.41 18.15 8.27
CA MET A 1 2.16 17.10 7.26
C MET A 1 3.21 16.00 7.41
N ASN A 2 2.82 14.76 7.71
CA ASN A 2 3.76 13.64 7.79
C ASN A 2 4.14 13.17 6.37
N ARG A 3 5.15 13.80 5.76
CA ARG A 3 5.64 13.46 4.40
C ARG A 3 6.12 12.00 4.27
N LYS A 4 6.25 11.28 5.40
CA LYS A 4 6.67 9.88 5.49
C LYS A 4 5.52 8.88 5.34
N LEU A 5 4.25 9.31 5.39
CA LEU A 5 3.09 8.44 5.18
C LEU A 5 2.38 8.76 3.85
N LEU A 6 1.79 7.73 3.24
CA LEU A 6 0.88 7.85 2.11
C LEU A 6 -0.37 8.61 2.55
N ARG A 7 -0.74 9.63 1.79
CA ARG A 7 -1.98 10.37 2.04
C ARG A 7 -3.18 9.60 1.51
N ASN A 8 -4.35 9.87 2.08
CA ASN A 8 -5.60 9.22 1.67
C ASN A 8 -5.94 9.48 0.20
N ASP A 9 -5.74 10.70 -0.31
CA ASP A 9 -5.99 11.02 -1.73
C ASP A 9 -5.13 10.19 -2.69
N GLN A 10 -3.88 9.90 -2.30
CA GLN A 10 -2.97 9.07 -3.09
C GLN A 10 -3.37 7.60 -3.00
N TRP A 11 -3.73 7.14 -1.80
CA TRP A 11 -4.24 5.79 -1.57
C TRP A 11 -5.48 5.48 -2.42
N GLU A 12 -6.46 6.38 -2.43
CA GLU A 12 -7.71 6.21 -3.18
C GLU A 12 -7.48 6.04 -4.69
N ARG A 13 -6.41 6.63 -5.25
CA ARG A 13 -6.06 6.49 -6.67
C ARG A 13 -5.42 5.14 -7.00
N ILE A 14 -4.71 4.52 -6.06
CA ILE A 14 -3.91 3.32 -6.31
C ILE A 14 -4.56 2.03 -5.78
N LYS A 15 -5.47 2.12 -4.81
CA LYS A 15 -6.07 0.94 -4.15
C LYS A 15 -6.72 -0.02 -5.15
N ASP A 16 -7.28 0.51 -6.23
CA ASP A 16 -7.96 -0.23 -7.28
C ASP A 16 -7.02 -0.76 -8.36
N LEU A 17 -5.73 -0.44 -8.31
CA LEU A 17 -4.72 -1.05 -9.17
C LEU A 17 -4.08 -2.28 -8.51
N LEU A 18 -4.28 -2.46 -7.20
CA LEU A 18 -3.65 -3.53 -6.44
C LEU A 18 -4.46 -4.85 -6.56
N PRO A 19 -3.78 -5.99 -6.82
CA PRO A 19 -4.42 -7.29 -6.82
C PRO A 19 -4.96 -7.68 -5.42
N GLY A 20 -5.86 -8.65 -5.35
CA GLY A 20 -6.46 -9.13 -4.10
C GLY A 20 -7.61 -8.24 -3.62
N LYS A 21 -8.38 -7.64 -4.54
CA LYS A 21 -9.57 -6.84 -4.22
C LYS A 21 -10.63 -7.71 -3.52
N LYS A 22 -11.59 -7.07 -2.86
CA LYS A 22 -12.73 -7.78 -2.27
C LYS A 22 -13.47 -8.53 -3.39
N GLY A 23 -13.33 -9.86 -3.42
CA GLY A 23 -13.85 -10.73 -4.49
C GLY A 23 -12.79 -11.50 -5.26
N ASP A 24 -11.50 -11.17 -5.13
CA ASP A 24 -10.43 -11.94 -5.76
C ASP A 24 -10.20 -13.26 -4.99
N PRO A 25 -10.17 -14.42 -5.67
CA PRO A 25 -9.90 -15.70 -5.03
C PRO A 25 -8.53 -15.70 -4.33
N GLY A 26 -8.51 -16.07 -3.05
CA GLY A 26 -7.29 -16.48 -2.35
C GLY A 26 -6.55 -15.43 -1.50
N LYS A 27 -6.92 -14.14 -1.48
CA LYS A 27 -6.28 -13.16 -0.58
C LYS A 27 -7.22 -12.04 -0.12
N THR A 28 -7.89 -12.27 1.01
CA THR A 28 -8.56 -11.25 1.83
C THR A 28 -7.92 -11.26 3.21
N GLY A 29 -6.91 -10.43 3.48
CA GLY A 29 -6.34 -10.41 4.83
C GLY A 29 -5.18 -9.48 5.13
N VAL A 30 -4.49 -8.91 4.13
CA VAL A 30 -3.40 -7.97 4.39
C VAL A 30 -3.92 -6.55 4.20
N ASP A 31 -3.71 -5.68 5.18
CA ASP A 31 -3.92 -4.25 5.01
C ASP A 31 -2.98 -3.77 3.89
N LYS A 32 -3.54 -3.59 2.71
CA LYS A 32 -2.81 -3.23 1.48
C LYS A 32 -2.11 -1.89 1.61
N ARG A 33 -2.63 -1.02 2.49
CA ARG A 33 -1.98 0.26 2.76
C ARG A 33 -0.66 0.02 3.46
N LEU A 34 -0.61 -0.90 4.43
CA LEU A 34 0.64 -1.26 5.10
C LEU A 34 1.66 -1.86 4.14
N LEU A 35 1.23 -2.64 3.14
CA LEU A 35 2.14 -3.15 2.10
C LEU A 35 2.81 -1.99 1.34
N ILE A 36 2.01 -1.02 0.87
CA ILE A 36 2.54 0.12 0.12
C ILE A 36 3.41 1.02 0.99
N GLU A 37 3.04 1.22 2.26
CA GLU A 37 3.89 1.95 3.22
C GLU A 37 5.21 1.24 3.47
N ALA A 38 5.21 -0.09 3.57
CA ALA A 38 6.43 -0.89 3.72
C ALA A 38 7.34 -0.77 2.48
N VAL A 39 6.78 -0.92 1.27
CA VAL A 39 7.54 -0.72 0.01
C VAL A 39 8.11 0.69 -0.06
N ARG A 40 7.33 1.70 0.30
CA ARG A 40 7.79 3.10 0.31
C ARG A 40 8.87 3.34 1.37
N TRP A 41 8.78 2.67 2.52
CA TRP A 41 9.82 2.70 3.53
C TRP A 41 11.11 2.09 2.99
N ILE A 42 11.06 0.90 2.39
CA ILE A 42 12.21 0.22 1.76
C ILE A 42 12.85 1.12 0.70
N ALA A 43 12.05 1.64 -0.24
CA ALA A 43 12.55 2.50 -1.32
C ALA A 43 13.24 3.77 -0.82
N ARG A 44 12.85 4.28 0.36
CA ARG A 44 13.46 5.46 0.99
C ARG A 44 14.72 5.11 1.79
N THR A 45 14.75 3.95 2.43
CA THR A 45 15.85 3.56 3.33
C THR A 45 16.93 2.72 2.66
N GLY A 46 16.63 2.13 1.49
CA GLY A 46 17.52 1.17 0.83
C GLY A 46 17.69 -0.13 1.63
N SER A 47 16.74 -0.45 2.52
CA SER A 47 16.84 -1.66 3.35
C SER A 47 16.65 -2.92 2.48
N PRO A 48 17.57 -3.89 2.54
CA PRO A 48 17.39 -5.20 1.90
C PRO A 48 16.28 -6.02 2.58
#